data_AF-A0A520D8N0-F1
#
_entry.id   AF-A0A520D8N0-F1
#
_cell.length_a   1.000
_cell.length_b   1.000
_cell.length_c   1.000
_cell.angle_alpha   90.00
_cell.angle_beta   90.00
_cell.angle_gamma   90.00
#
_symmetry.space_group_name_H-M   'P 1'
#
loop_
_entity.id
_entity.type
_entity.pdbx_description
1 polymer ?
#
loop_
_entity_poly.entity_id
_entity_poly.type
_entity_poly.pdbx_seq_one_letter_code
_entity_poly.pdbx_strand_id
1 'polypeptide(L)' 'LHHIHHRSPTMPWYELPGHFRRNRRAVLEANGNFYYRGYGEVARRYLLRPVFRPVHPQW' A
#
# COMPACT_ATOMS: atom_id res chain seq x y z
N LEU A 1 -0.34 -0.16 5.26
CA LEU A 1 -0.68 -1.10 6.35
C LEU A 1 -1.26 -2.41 5.80
N HIS A 2 -2.16 -2.34 4.81
CA HIS A 2 -2.71 -3.54 4.17
C HIS A 2 -1.66 -4.55 3.67
N HIS A 3 -0.59 -4.08 3.00
CA HIS A 3 0.54 -4.94 2.62
C HIS A 3 1.21 -5.68 3.79
N ILE A 4 1.35 -5.03 4.96
CA ILE A 4 1.92 -5.66 6.16
C ILE A 4 0.98 -6.75 6.67
N HIS A 5 -0.33 -6.50 6.67
CA HIS A 5 -1.32 -7.49 7.08
C HIS A 5 -1.23 -8.77 6.24
N HIS A 6 -1.13 -8.65 4.92
CA HIS A 6 -0.96 -9.80 4.02
C HIS A 6 0.33 -10.59 4.27
N ARG A 7 1.42 -9.90 4.61
CA ARG A 7 2.69 -10.55 4.94
C ARG A 7 2.77 -11.13 6.36
N SER A 8 1.89 -10.69 7.26
CA SER A 8 1.89 -11.09 8.66
C SER A 8 0.45 -11.14 9.17
N PRO A 9 -0.36 -12.10 8.70
CA PRO A 9 -1.80 -12.12 8.96
C PRO A 9 -2.13 -12.33 10.45
N THR A 10 -1.22 -12.91 11.21
CA THR A 10 -1.36 -13.16 12.65
C THR A 10 -0.96 -11.97 13.53
N MET A 11 -0.39 -10.90 12.95
CA MET A 11 -0.02 -9.70 13.70
C MET A 11 -1.27 -8.95 14.17
N PRO A 12 -1.39 -8.62 15.47
CA PRO A 12 -2.52 -7.84 15.97
C PRO A 12 -2.64 -6.49 15.26
N TRP A 13 -3.87 -6.10 14.90
CA TRP A 13 -4.09 -4.97 13.99
C TRP A 13 -3.51 -3.64 14.50
N TYR A 14 -3.51 -3.44 15.82
CA TYR A 14 -3.02 -2.23 16.49
C TYR A 14 -1.49 -2.12 16.48
N GLU A 15 -0.75 -3.19 16.19
CA GLU A 15 0.71 -3.18 16.12
C GLU A 15 1.24 -2.78 14.73
N LEU A 16 0.43 -2.93 13.69
CA LEU A 16 0.82 -2.64 12.31
C LEU A 16 1.37 -1.22 12.13
N PRO A 17 0.79 -0.15 12.72
CA PRO A 17 1.36 1.20 12.59
C PRO A 17 2.76 1.29 13.18
N GLY A 18 3.01 0.65 14.34
CA GLY A 18 4.31 0.61 14.98
C GLY A 18 5.32 -0.16 14.14
N HIS A 19 4.92 -1.33 13.63
CA HIS A 19 5.74 -2.14 12.74
C HIS A 19 6.09 -1.39 11.44
N PHE A 20 5.12 -0.70 10.83
CA PHE A 20 5.34 0.11 9.63
C PHE A 20 6.36 1.22 9.87
N ARG A 21 6.27 1.94 10.99
CA ARG A 21 7.21 3.03 11.30
C ARG A 21 8.64 2.51 11.45
N ARG A 22 8.82 1.40 12.17
CA ARG A 22 10.15 0.79 12.39
C ARG A 22 10.78 0.25 11.11
N ASN A 23 9.96 -0.35 10.24
CA ASN A 23 10.43 -1.04 9.03
C ASN A 23 10.10 -0.29 7.73
N ARG A 24 9.87 1.03 7.81
CA ARG A 24 9.27 1.82 6.73
C ARG A 24 9.94 1.59 5.37
N ARG A 25 11.27 1.63 5.32
CA ARG A 25 12.03 1.45 4.08
C ARG A 25 11.80 0.08 3.47
N ALA A 26 11.99 -0.99 4.24
CA ALA A 26 11.79 -2.36 3.79
C ALA A 26 10.34 -2.63 3.35
N VAL A 27 9.35 -2.08 4.09
CA VAL A 27 7.94 -2.23 3.72
C VAL A 27 7.63 -1.51 2.41
N LEU A 28 8.17 -0.31 2.19
CA LEU A 28 7.95 0.44 0.97
C LEU A 28 8.63 -0.21 -0.23
N GLU A 29 9.89 -0.65 -0.09
CA GLU A 29 10.62 -1.39 -1.12
C GLU A 29 9.85 -2.67 -1.53
N ALA A 30 9.40 -3.47 -0.55
CA ALA A 30 8.65 -4.69 -0.81
C ALA A 30 7.27 -4.45 -1.45
N ASN A 31 6.67 -3.30 -1.18
CA ASN A 31 5.36 -2.91 -1.70
C ASN A 31 5.45 -2.11 -3.01
N GLY A 32 6.61 -2.10 -3.69
CA GLY A 32 6.82 -1.35 -4.93
C GLY A 32 6.64 0.16 -4.78
N ASN A 33 6.93 0.69 -3.59
CA ASN A 33 6.65 2.06 -3.17
C ASN A 33 5.18 2.50 -3.33
N PHE A 34 4.24 1.55 -3.32
CA PHE A 34 2.80 1.82 -3.40
C PHE A 34 2.26 2.37 -2.07
N TYR A 35 2.53 3.64 -1.79
CA TYR A 35 2.13 4.33 -0.56
C TYR A 35 1.63 5.73 -0.86
N TYR A 36 0.56 6.12 -0.17
CA TYR A 36 0.00 7.46 -0.19
C TYR A 36 -0.08 7.99 1.23
N ARG A 37 0.24 9.28 1.41
CA ARG A 37 0.14 9.98 2.71
C ARG A 37 -1.30 10.09 3.19
N GLY A 38 -2.27 10.08 2.27
CA GLY A 38 -3.70 10.11 2.54
C GLY A 38 -4.51 10.30 1.26
N TYR A 39 -5.83 10.42 1.40
CA TYR A 39 -6.75 10.53 0.26
C TYR A 39 -6.53 11.79 -0.59
N GLY A 40 -6.04 12.90 -0.02
CA GLY A 40 -5.74 14.11 -0.79
C GLY A 40 -4.64 13.90 -1.84
N GLU A 41 -3.63 13.07 -1.55
CA GLU A 41 -2.59 12.72 -2.52
C GLU A 41 -3.14 11.85 -3.66
N VAL A 42 -4.06 10.94 -3.33
CA VAL A 42 -4.74 10.09 -4.31
C VAL A 42 -5.61 10.94 -5.23
N ALA A 43 -6.46 11.81 -4.66
CA ALA A 43 -7.30 12.72 -5.43
C ALA A 43 -6.45 13.61 -6.35
N ARG A 44 -5.39 14.24 -5.83
CA ARG A 44 -4.51 15.10 -6.63
C ARG A 44 -3.91 14.38 -7.85
N ARG A 45 -3.58 13.08 -7.72
CA ARG A 45 -2.94 12.31 -8.79
C ARG A 45 -3.94 11.63 -9.73
N TYR A 46 -5.09 11.21 -9.21
CA TYR A 46 -5.96 10.23 -9.85
C TYR A 46 -7.44 10.64 -9.91
N LEU A 47 -7.80 11.89 -9.58
CA LEU A 47 -9.20 12.33 -9.69
C LEU A 47 -9.77 12.16 -11.10
N LEU A 48 -8.94 12.40 -12.12
CA LEU A 48 -9.32 12.31 -13.54
C LEU A 48 -8.45 11.30 -14.32
N ARG A 49 -7.62 10.51 -13.63
CA ARG A 49 -6.66 9.58 -14.24
C ARG A 49 -6.72 8.24 -13.53
N PRO A 50 -6.70 7.10 -14.25
CA PRO A 50 -6.72 5.79 -13.63
C PRO A 50 -5.47 5.56 -12.77
N VAL A 51 -5.67 4.94 -11.59
CA VAL A 51 -4.58 4.55 -10.66
C VAL A 51 -3.70 3.46 -11.26
N PHE A 52 -4.32 2.48 -11.92
CA PHE A 52 -3.65 1.41 -12.65
C PHE A 52 -4.47 1.01 -13.87
N ARG A 53 -3.82 0.39 -14.86
CA ARG A 53 -4.49 -0.26 -15.99
C ARG A 53 -4.57 -1.76 -15.70
N PRO A 54 -5.76 -2.34 -15.51
CA PRO A 54 -5.89 -3.77 -15.28
C PRO A 54 -5.40 -4.52 -16.52
N VAL A 55 -4.56 -5.54 -16.32
CA VAL A 55 -4.22 -6.50 -17.37
C VAL A 55 -5.35 -7.50 -17.43
N HIS A 56 -6.10 -7.51 -18.54
CA HIS A 56 -7.14 -8.51 -18.76
C HIS A 56 -6.50 -9.78 -19.34
N PRO A 57 -6.84 -10.98 -18.82
CA PRO A 57 -6.37 -12.22 -19.40
C PRO A 57 -6.87 -12.35 -20.84
N GLN A 58 -5.97 -12.70 -21.76
CA GLN A 58 -6.30 -13.11 -23.11
C GLN A 58 -6.44 -14.63 -23.08
N TRP A 59 -7.67 -15.09 -22.98
CA TRP A 59 -8.03 -16.50 -23.12
C TRP A 59 -8.48 -16.76 -24.55
#